data_AF-A0A246J7C2-F1
#
_entry.id   AF-A0A246J7C2-F1
#
_cell.length_a   1.000
_cell.length_b   1.000
_cell.length_c   1.000
_cell.angle_alpha   90.00
_cell.angle_beta   90.00
_cell.angle_gamma   90.00
#
_symmetry.space_group_name_H-M   'P 1'
#
loop_
_entity.id
_entity.type
_entity.pdbx_description
1 polymer ?
#
loop_
_entity_poly.entity_id
_entity_poly.type
_entity_poly.pdbx_seq_one_letter_code
_entity_poly.pdbx_strand_id
1 'polypeptide(L)'
;MNASDKEFDMCRMKLVLAAAVAAVAVQLLCVHSASAAPLDAGDDAAPKPPIKRAATEGATPARTALVVQDNAAMRGAARDSAPAQAQLWRGEALEIRGERPDHFQVYDYRRERGGFVRKSALLPLDGAAAQPDALLAALRVVRQQPGAESLGLGLAAAYVQAASVAQINGAGGAEALDAMGTLAERLADRASRVQARPDGVMPATATETQVAAQLDVAARYGLRFRTLEREAGAMQFCYDGEAFRRVLAMPAAQQEQKARAALALTRVDCVDPAATPPQREQWDQWRADVLDKVDLRDPALATHWRNRVLMRQSGVWSSLAFIRARRAGAQGVGRATSAIPTSNPNPNPNPNPNPTATATATATVNLPAAAAATPRGAPALPALEAAQGAATVTLSVDASSAASRRALEAFARIVPAELSEDDQPAYNDAAMRGNAMRWAALPAGPVEQTLGALSLTVQPGQPGETCLTLVGPGAKDGKGALLRHCAWGLVMTASARINREGNAIAIASVPSDGWRELWLLRKTAQGWRVSVLPPAPAQPGLGYAEFAGWVPGGREVLVAREARAEGRYRRSFEQVDLDSLETKRQAGDAAMLGAFQRWQAAEWKGATLSLR
;
A
#
# COMPACT_ATOMS: atom_id res chain seq x y z
N MET A 1 29.03 -26.21 42.66
CA MET A 1 27.96 -27.12 42.19
C MET A 1 28.20 -27.37 40.71
N ASN A 2 28.40 -28.64 40.34
CA ASN A 2 29.13 -29.06 39.14
C ASN A 2 28.30 -28.96 37.85
N ALA A 3 29.00 -28.80 36.72
CA ALA A 3 28.44 -28.54 35.39
C ALA A 3 27.57 -29.66 34.80
N SER A 4 27.61 -30.87 35.37
CA SER A 4 26.85 -32.03 34.87
C SER A 4 25.36 -31.99 35.24
N ASP A 5 24.98 -31.31 36.32
CA ASP A 5 23.57 -31.14 36.71
C ASP A 5 22.83 -30.14 35.79
N LYS A 6 23.56 -29.22 35.13
CA LYS A 6 22.96 -28.25 34.19
C LYS A 6 22.56 -28.87 32.86
N GLU A 7 23.22 -29.96 32.45
CA GLU A 7 23.00 -30.57 31.14
C GLU A 7 21.76 -31.49 31.15
N PHE A 8 21.49 -32.14 32.29
CA PHE A 8 20.29 -32.95 32.50
C PHE A 8 19.01 -32.11 32.65
N ASP A 9 19.09 -30.92 33.26
CA ASP A 9 17.95 -30.02 33.42
C ASP A 9 17.58 -29.30 32.09
N MET A 10 18.60 -29.02 31.27
CA MET A 10 18.44 -28.42 29.95
C MET A 10 17.78 -29.37 28.92
N CYS A 11 17.97 -30.69 29.06
CA CYS A 11 17.32 -31.68 28.19
C CYS A 11 15.85 -31.93 28.59
N ARG A 12 15.54 -31.90 29.90
CA ARG A 12 14.16 -32.00 30.40
C ARG A 12 13.31 -30.78 30.03
N MET A 13 13.87 -29.57 30.06
CA MET A 13 13.11 -28.34 29.79
C MET A 13 12.81 -28.15 28.28
N LYS A 14 13.70 -28.59 27.38
CA LYS A 14 13.43 -28.64 25.94
C LYS A 14 12.31 -29.62 25.57
N LEU A 15 12.22 -30.75 26.29
CA LEU A 15 11.16 -31.75 26.08
C LEU A 15 9.77 -31.24 26.54
N VAL A 16 9.72 -30.46 27.63
CA VAL A 16 8.48 -29.86 28.16
C VAL A 16 7.97 -28.73 27.27
N LEU A 17 8.87 -27.91 26.71
CA LEU A 17 8.49 -26.83 25.80
C LEU A 17 8.05 -27.36 24.43
N ALA A 18 8.69 -28.43 23.92
CA ALA A 18 8.25 -29.10 22.69
C ALA A 18 6.88 -29.81 22.87
N ALA A 19 6.61 -30.41 24.04
CA ALA A 19 5.32 -31.02 24.34
C ALA A 19 4.18 -30.00 24.51
N ALA A 20 4.46 -28.80 25.05
CA ALA A 20 3.48 -27.72 25.16
C ALA A 20 3.12 -27.11 23.78
N VAL A 21 4.09 -27.03 22.87
CA VAL A 21 3.86 -26.55 21.49
C VAL A 21 3.14 -27.61 20.65
N ALA A 22 3.44 -28.91 20.85
CA ALA A 22 2.75 -30.01 20.18
C ALA A 22 1.31 -30.21 20.69
N ALA A 23 1.04 -30.03 21.99
CA ALA A 23 -0.31 -30.16 22.56
C ALA A 23 -1.27 -29.08 22.02
N VAL A 24 -0.79 -27.84 21.83
CA VAL A 24 -1.57 -26.74 21.24
C VAL A 24 -1.79 -26.96 19.75
N ALA A 25 -0.84 -27.58 19.03
CA ALA A 25 -1.01 -27.93 17.61
C ALA A 25 -1.99 -29.10 17.41
N VAL A 26 -1.97 -30.12 18.26
CA VAL A 26 -2.90 -31.27 18.18
C VAL A 26 -4.32 -30.88 18.60
N GLN A 27 -4.50 -29.97 19.55
CA GLN A 27 -5.82 -29.47 19.95
C GLN A 27 -6.46 -28.53 18.91
N LEU A 28 -5.68 -27.87 18.05
CA LEU A 28 -6.23 -27.12 16.90
C LEU A 28 -6.64 -28.02 15.71
N LEU A 29 -6.08 -29.22 15.59
CA LEU A 29 -6.44 -30.16 14.52
C LEU A 29 -7.64 -31.06 14.86
N CYS A 30 -8.01 -31.22 16.13
CA CYS A 30 -9.12 -32.12 16.54
C CYS A 30 -10.52 -31.48 16.58
N VAL A 31 -10.69 -30.21 16.19
CA VAL A 31 -12.03 -29.55 16.14
C VAL A 31 -12.75 -29.74 14.81
N HIS A 32 -12.11 -30.34 13.79
CA HIS A 32 -12.73 -30.59 12.47
C HIS A 32 -12.78 -32.06 12.07
N SER A 33 -13.47 -32.91 12.84
CA SER A 33 -14.16 -34.10 12.32
C SER A 33 -14.81 -34.90 13.45
N ALA A 34 -16.12 -34.74 13.61
CA ALA A 34 -16.95 -35.71 14.32
C ALA A 34 -17.72 -36.55 13.29
N SER A 35 -17.41 -37.85 13.21
CA SER A 35 -18.31 -38.88 12.69
C SER A 35 -17.98 -40.22 13.33
N ALA A 36 -19.02 -41.00 13.61
CA ALA A 36 -19.05 -42.11 14.57
C ALA A 36 -18.72 -43.51 14.00
N ALA A 37 -18.35 -44.40 14.95
CA ALA A 37 -18.47 -45.88 15.00
C ALA A 37 -17.30 -46.76 14.42
N PRO A 38 -17.18 -48.06 14.79
CA PRO A 38 -16.79 -48.57 16.12
C PRO A 38 -15.68 -49.68 16.08
N LEU A 39 -15.11 -49.97 17.26
CA LEU A 39 -14.48 -51.23 17.76
C LEU A 39 -13.34 -51.91 16.95
N ASP A 40 -12.18 -52.07 17.59
CA ASP A 40 -11.61 -53.42 17.82
C ASP A 40 -10.54 -53.43 18.94
N ALA A 41 -10.52 -54.56 19.65
CA ALA A 41 -9.73 -54.86 20.84
C ALA A 41 -8.34 -55.44 20.52
N GLY A 42 -7.40 -55.33 21.46
CA GLY A 42 -6.12 -56.06 21.39
C GLY A 42 -5.06 -55.63 22.43
N ASP A 43 -5.18 -56.22 23.62
CA ASP A 43 -4.14 -56.74 24.52
C ASP A 43 -2.98 -55.88 25.09
N ASP A 44 -3.11 -55.64 26.40
CA ASP A 44 -2.19 -55.97 27.50
C ASP A 44 -0.72 -55.51 27.49
N ALA A 45 -0.47 -54.45 28.27
CA ALA A 45 0.63 -54.44 29.24
C ALA A 45 0.30 -53.53 30.44
N ALA A 46 0.26 -54.11 31.64
CA ALA A 46 -0.08 -53.44 32.89
C ALA A 46 0.85 -52.25 33.26
N PRO A 47 0.33 -51.18 33.89
CA PRO A 47 1.08 -49.95 34.15
C PRO A 47 1.96 -50.06 35.41
N LYS A 48 3.24 -49.68 35.29
CA LYS A 48 4.10 -49.32 36.43
C LYS A 48 3.53 -48.09 37.15
N PRO A 49 3.63 -48.01 38.49
CA PRO A 49 3.00 -46.93 39.25
C PRO A 49 3.60 -45.57 38.86
N PRO A 50 2.79 -44.50 38.76
CA PRO A 50 3.30 -43.19 38.41
C PRO A 50 4.20 -42.68 39.53
N ILE A 51 5.43 -42.32 39.16
CA ILE A 51 6.28 -41.44 39.96
C ILE A 51 5.44 -40.19 40.24
N LYS A 52 5.14 -39.95 41.52
CA LYS A 52 4.52 -38.71 41.98
C LYS A 52 5.35 -37.53 41.44
N ARG A 53 4.86 -36.88 40.38
CA ARG A 53 5.32 -35.53 40.06
C ARG A 53 4.81 -34.67 41.20
N ALA A 54 5.72 -34.30 42.10
CA ALA A 54 5.49 -33.18 42.99
C ALA A 54 5.08 -32.02 42.09
N ALA A 55 3.83 -31.57 42.25
CA ALA A 55 3.41 -30.31 41.71
C ALA A 55 4.35 -29.26 42.30
N THR A 56 5.16 -28.62 41.46
CA THR A 56 5.81 -27.37 41.81
C THR A 56 4.74 -26.28 41.87
N GLU A 57 3.92 -26.34 42.92
CA GLU A 57 3.19 -25.17 43.42
C GLU A 57 4.21 -24.26 44.11
N GLY A 58 4.25 -22.99 43.71
CA GLY A 58 4.96 -21.95 44.47
C GLY A 58 6.08 -21.19 43.75
N ALA A 59 6.08 -21.07 42.42
CA ALA A 59 6.89 -20.01 41.80
C ALA A 59 6.18 -18.67 42.02
N THR A 60 6.62 -17.89 43.02
CA THR A 60 6.23 -16.49 43.16
C THR A 60 6.46 -15.79 41.82
N PRO A 61 5.47 -15.08 41.25
CA PRO A 61 5.63 -14.44 39.96
C PRO A 61 6.85 -13.52 39.99
N ALA A 62 7.69 -13.63 38.95
CA ALA A 62 8.89 -12.82 38.81
C ALA A 62 8.48 -11.34 38.78
N ARG A 63 8.94 -10.57 39.77
CA ARG A 63 8.62 -9.14 39.85
C ARG A 63 9.29 -8.45 38.65
N THR A 64 8.52 -7.77 37.83
CA THR A 64 9.05 -7.11 36.63
C THR A 64 9.09 -5.60 36.84
N ALA A 65 10.03 -4.90 36.22
CA ALA A 65 10.08 -3.44 36.16
C ALA A 65 10.29 -2.95 34.73
N LEU A 66 9.76 -1.77 34.43
CA LEU A 66 10.08 -1.03 33.21
C LEU A 66 11.10 0.07 33.50
N VAL A 67 12.08 0.23 32.62
CA VAL A 67 13.00 1.37 32.66
C VAL A 67 12.24 2.63 32.25
N VAL A 68 12.34 3.71 33.04
CA VAL A 68 11.62 4.98 32.79
C VAL A 68 12.54 6.14 32.38
N GLN A 69 13.85 5.91 32.33
CA GLN A 69 14.85 6.90 31.92
C GLN A 69 15.63 6.41 30.71
N ASP A 70 16.06 7.34 29.86
CA ASP A 70 16.95 7.03 28.75
C ASP A 70 18.39 6.89 29.27
N ASN A 71 19.15 5.95 28.71
CA ASN A 71 20.56 5.73 29.03
C ASN A 71 20.82 5.44 30.54
N ALA A 72 19.97 4.62 31.16
CA ALA A 72 20.11 4.22 32.55
C ALA A 72 21.20 3.15 32.71
N ALA A 73 22.13 3.37 33.65
CA ALA A 73 23.25 2.45 33.86
C ALA A 73 22.85 1.24 34.71
N MET A 74 23.01 0.04 34.15
CA MET A 74 23.03 -1.21 34.92
C MET A 74 24.47 -1.49 35.38
N ARG A 75 24.71 -1.52 36.68
CA ARG A 75 26.05 -1.56 37.29
C ARG A 75 26.34 -2.89 37.97
N GLY A 76 27.62 -3.22 38.12
CA GLY A 76 28.05 -4.47 38.75
C GLY A 76 27.86 -4.56 40.27
N ALA A 77 27.57 -3.44 40.94
CA ALA A 77 27.26 -3.38 42.37
C ALA A 77 26.25 -2.26 42.65
N ALA A 78 25.57 -2.33 43.80
CA ALA A 78 24.55 -1.37 44.25
C ALA A 78 25.15 -0.03 44.74
N ARG A 79 25.94 0.63 43.90
CA ARG A 79 26.55 1.95 44.15
C ARG A 79 26.89 2.64 42.82
N ASP A 80 26.84 3.96 42.76
CA ASP A 80 27.07 4.70 41.51
C ASP A 80 28.48 4.63 40.97
N SER A 81 29.46 4.52 41.88
CA SER A 81 30.87 4.37 41.50
C SER A 81 31.19 2.99 40.94
N ALA A 82 30.26 2.04 40.98
CA ALA A 82 30.46 0.73 40.37
C ALA A 82 30.49 0.85 38.84
N PRO A 83 31.34 0.06 38.15
CA PRO A 83 31.42 0.09 36.70
C PRO A 83 30.07 -0.26 36.07
N ALA A 84 29.68 0.50 35.04
CA ALA A 84 28.52 0.20 34.22
C ALA A 84 28.78 -1.06 33.39
N GLN A 85 27.84 -2.00 33.44
CA GLN A 85 27.87 -3.26 32.71
C GLN A 85 27.03 -3.21 31.43
N ALA A 86 25.97 -2.40 31.44
CA ALA A 86 25.16 -2.11 30.26
C ALA A 86 24.46 -0.75 30.41
N GLN A 87 24.10 -0.16 29.28
CA GLN A 87 23.15 0.94 29.23
C GLN A 87 21.78 0.41 28.86
N LEU A 88 20.79 0.86 29.61
CA LEU A 88 19.39 0.51 29.47
C LEU A 88 18.63 1.71 28.94
N TRP A 89 17.56 1.42 28.22
CA TRP A 89 16.73 2.44 27.61
C TRP A 89 15.30 2.36 28.10
N ARG A 90 14.65 3.52 28.10
CA ARG A 90 13.26 3.64 28.52
C ARG A 90 12.38 2.64 27.78
N GLY A 91 11.51 1.96 28.53
CA GLY A 91 10.62 0.93 28.02
C GLY A 91 11.21 -0.47 28.02
N GLU A 92 12.47 -0.68 28.39
CA GLU A 92 13.00 -2.04 28.57
C GLU A 92 12.42 -2.69 29.83
N ALA A 93 12.03 -3.96 29.72
CA ALA A 93 11.55 -4.78 30.84
C ALA A 93 12.70 -5.56 31.49
N LEU A 94 12.70 -5.58 32.83
CA LEU A 94 13.71 -6.25 33.66
C LEU A 94 13.04 -7.08 34.74
N GLU A 95 13.63 -8.22 35.08
CA GLU A 95 13.23 -8.99 36.27
C GLU A 95 13.93 -8.41 37.51
N ILE A 96 13.18 -8.04 38.54
CA ILE A 96 13.69 -7.68 39.87
C ILE A 96 13.92 -8.98 40.67
N ARG A 97 15.18 -9.22 41.04
CA ARG A 97 15.60 -10.38 41.84
C ARG A 97 15.94 -10.04 43.29
N GLY A 98 16.08 -8.76 43.61
CA GLY A 98 16.41 -8.32 44.95
C GLY A 98 16.36 -6.81 45.09
N GLU A 99 16.36 -6.34 46.32
CA GLU A 99 16.25 -4.92 46.65
C GLU A 99 17.38 -4.50 47.59
N ARG A 100 17.96 -3.33 47.31
CA ARG A 100 18.91 -2.59 48.14
C ARG A 100 18.32 -1.21 48.43
N PRO A 101 18.88 -0.38 49.33
CA PRO A 101 18.28 0.91 49.68
C PRO A 101 17.94 1.78 48.47
N ASP A 102 18.92 2.05 47.58
CA ASP A 102 18.74 2.91 46.40
C ASP A 102 18.70 2.17 45.07
N HIS A 103 18.90 0.84 45.07
CA HIS A 103 19.04 0.04 43.85
C HIS A 103 18.17 -1.21 43.88
N PHE A 104 17.64 -1.61 42.73
CA PHE A 104 17.14 -2.97 42.51
C PHE A 104 18.26 -3.83 41.93
N GLN A 105 18.36 -5.07 42.41
CA GLN A 105 19.09 -6.12 41.72
C GLN A 105 18.19 -6.66 40.61
N VAL A 106 18.64 -6.57 39.38
CA VAL A 106 17.84 -6.87 38.19
C VAL A 106 18.52 -7.91 37.30
N TYR A 107 17.72 -8.51 36.41
CA TYR A 107 18.19 -9.37 35.33
C TYR A 107 17.53 -8.96 34.00
N ASP A 108 18.35 -8.68 32.98
CA ASP A 108 17.90 -8.48 31.59
C ASP A 108 18.03 -9.81 30.84
N TYR A 109 16.90 -10.40 30.46
CA TYR A 109 16.86 -11.66 29.72
C TYR A 109 17.42 -11.56 28.30
N ARG A 110 17.33 -10.40 27.62
CA ARG A 110 17.90 -10.28 26.27
C ARG A 110 19.42 -10.22 26.28
N ARG A 111 19.98 -9.64 27.35
CA ARG A 111 21.43 -9.53 27.54
C ARG A 111 22.00 -10.68 28.36
N GLU A 112 21.12 -11.56 28.87
CA GLU A 112 21.42 -12.66 29.79
C GLU A 112 22.31 -12.22 30.97
N ARG A 113 22.06 -11.01 31.47
CA ARG A 113 22.97 -10.33 32.40
C ARG A 113 22.22 -9.72 33.57
N GLY A 114 22.72 -10.00 34.77
CA GLY A 114 22.27 -9.35 35.99
C GLY A 114 23.13 -8.15 36.37
N GLY A 115 22.56 -7.25 37.15
CA GLY A 115 23.24 -6.07 37.68
C GLY A 115 22.37 -5.30 38.67
N PHE A 116 22.75 -4.06 38.94
CA PHE A 116 22.05 -3.16 39.84
C PHE A 116 21.67 -1.87 39.12
N VAL A 117 20.42 -1.44 39.26
CA VAL A 117 19.90 -0.21 38.66
C VAL A 117 19.26 0.63 39.75
N ARG A 118 19.40 1.95 39.69
CA ARG A 118 18.77 2.86 40.64
C ARG A 118 17.25 2.71 40.62
N LYS A 119 16.62 2.73 41.79
CA LYS A 119 15.15 2.66 41.91
C LYS A 119 14.45 3.79 41.16
N SER A 120 15.02 5.00 41.17
CA SER A 120 14.46 6.16 40.45
C SER A 120 14.44 6.02 38.93
N ALA A 121 15.17 5.06 38.35
CA ALA A 121 15.19 4.78 36.92
C ALA A 121 14.22 3.67 36.52
N LEU A 122 13.53 3.03 37.47
CA LEU A 122 12.66 1.88 37.26
C LEU A 122 11.25 2.16 37.77
N LEU A 123 10.26 1.67 37.02
CA LEU A 123 8.87 1.55 37.44
C LEU A 123 8.60 0.06 37.74
N PRO A 124 8.54 -0.35 39.01
CA PRO A 124 8.10 -1.69 39.38
C PRO A 124 6.66 -1.94 38.93
N LEU A 125 6.43 -3.12 38.35
CA LEU A 125 5.11 -3.61 37.96
C LEU A 125 4.70 -4.69 38.95
N ASP A 126 4.26 -4.27 40.13
CA ASP A 126 3.76 -5.14 41.20
C ASP A 126 2.46 -4.59 41.81
N GLY A 127 1.73 -5.48 42.50
CA GLY A 127 0.47 -5.13 43.16
C GLY A 127 -0.54 -4.45 42.23
N ALA A 128 -1.06 -3.30 42.65
CA ALA A 128 -2.04 -2.53 41.88
C ALA A 128 -1.46 -1.95 40.57
N ALA A 129 -0.16 -1.65 40.51
CA ALA A 129 0.48 -1.10 39.32
C ALA A 129 0.62 -2.13 38.18
N ALA A 130 0.60 -3.43 38.52
CA ALA A 130 0.61 -4.52 37.55
C ALA A 130 -0.77 -4.87 36.98
N GLN A 131 -1.85 -4.26 37.50
CA GLN A 131 -3.20 -4.59 37.05
C GLN A 131 -3.47 -4.04 35.65
N PRO A 132 -4.22 -4.77 34.80
CA PRO A 132 -4.51 -4.35 33.42
C PRO A 132 -5.08 -2.93 33.31
N ASP A 133 -6.00 -2.54 34.19
CA ASP A 133 -6.63 -1.20 34.12
C ASP A 133 -5.65 -0.07 34.47
N ALA A 134 -4.75 -0.31 35.43
CA ALA A 134 -3.69 0.64 35.80
C ALA A 134 -2.68 0.80 34.65
N LEU A 135 -2.32 -0.31 33.99
CA LEU A 135 -1.43 -0.30 32.83
C LEU A 135 -2.04 0.45 31.64
N LEU A 136 -3.34 0.26 31.36
CA LEU A 136 -4.05 1.03 30.33
C LEU A 136 -4.10 2.51 30.67
N ALA A 137 -4.37 2.87 31.93
CA ALA A 137 -4.38 4.26 32.36
C ALA A 137 -3.01 4.93 32.14
N ALA A 138 -1.92 4.26 32.52
CA ALA A 138 -0.56 4.73 32.27
C ALA A 138 -0.26 4.84 30.77
N LEU A 139 -0.66 3.84 29.98
CA LEU A 139 -0.48 3.82 28.53
C LEU A 139 -1.19 4.98 27.84
N ARG A 140 -2.42 5.33 28.24
CA ARG A 140 -3.17 6.48 27.70
C ARG A 140 -2.41 7.79 27.84
N VAL A 141 -1.75 8.00 28.99
CA VAL A 141 -0.94 9.19 29.24
C VAL A 141 0.33 9.17 28.40
N VAL A 142 1.09 8.08 28.43
CA VAL A 142 2.37 7.96 27.72
C VAL A 142 2.17 8.03 26.20
N ARG A 143 1.06 7.52 25.68
CA ARG A 143 0.71 7.58 24.25
C ARG A 143 0.71 9.02 23.71
N GLN A 144 0.41 10.01 24.54
CA GLN A 144 0.35 11.42 24.15
C GLN A 144 1.72 12.14 24.20
N GLN A 145 2.79 11.45 24.61
CA GLN A 145 4.12 12.04 24.77
C GLN A 145 5.06 11.62 23.62
N PRO A 146 5.38 12.51 22.67
CA PRO A 146 6.41 12.24 21.66
C PRO A 146 7.77 11.99 22.32
N GLY A 147 8.53 11.02 21.81
CA GLY A 147 9.82 10.63 22.39
C GLY A 147 9.72 9.58 23.50
N ALA A 148 8.52 9.24 23.98
CA ALA A 148 8.31 8.18 24.98
C ALA A 148 7.74 6.89 24.35
N GLU A 149 7.90 6.70 23.04
CA GLU A 149 7.26 5.61 22.31
C GLU A 149 7.63 4.24 22.89
N SER A 150 8.92 4.00 23.16
CA SER A 150 9.39 2.74 23.75
C SER A 150 8.82 2.46 25.13
N LEU A 151 8.58 3.49 25.97
CA LEU A 151 7.90 3.32 27.27
C LEU A 151 6.47 2.85 27.08
N GLY A 152 5.74 3.48 26.17
CA GLY A 152 4.37 3.09 25.86
C GLY A 152 4.30 1.68 25.28
N LEU A 153 5.26 1.28 24.46
CA LEU A 153 5.38 -0.10 23.98
C LEU A 153 5.60 -1.09 25.13
N GLY A 154 6.46 -0.75 26.10
CA GLY A 154 6.67 -1.55 27.32
C GLY A 154 5.41 -1.68 28.18
N LEU A 155 4.66 -0.59 28.37
CA LEU A 155 3.38 -0.60 29.09
C LEU A 155 2.31 -1.44 28.35
N ALA A 156 2.24 -1.34 27.02
CA ALA A 156 1.33 -2.15 26.22
C ALA A 156 1.69 -3.65 26.28
N ALA A 157 2.98 -3.99 26.24
CA ALA A 157 3.45 -5.36 26.40
C ALA A 157 3.15 -5.90 27.80
N ALA A 158 3.35 -5.09 28.85
CA ALA A 158 2.97 -5.43 30.22
C ALA A 158 1.46 -5.67 30.34
N TYR A 159 0.63 -4.85 29.69
CA TYR A 159 -0.82 -5.08 29.63
C TYR A 159 -1.15 -6.44 29.01
N VAL A 160 -0.55 -6.77 27.86
CA VAL A 160 -0.78 -8.06 27.18
C VAL A 160 -0.36 -9.24 28.06
N GLN A 161 0.69 -9.10 28.87
CA GLN A 161 1.14 -10.14 29.79
C GLN A 161 0.22 -10.28 31.02
N ALA A 162 -0.36 -9.18 31.51
CA ALA A 162 -1.20 -9.17 32.71
C ALA A 162 -2.69 -9.46 32.42
N ALA A 163 -3.16 -9.15 31.21
CA ALA A 163 -4.56 -9.25 30.84
C ALA A 163 -5.01 -10.69 30.58
N SER A 164 -6.23 -11.02 31.01
CA SER A 164 -6.89 -12.26 30.63
C SER A 164 -7.25 -12.29 29.14
N VAL A 165 -7.51 -13.48 28.58
CA VAL A 165 -7.96 -13.64 27.19
C VAL A 165 -9.20 -12.81 26.88
N ALA A 166 -10.16 -12.74 27.83
CA ALA A 166 -11.36 -11.91 27.69
C ALA A 166 -11.03 -10.42 27.60
N GLN A 167 -10.09 -9.93 28.42
CA GLN A 167 -9.64 -8.53 28.39
C GLN A 167 -8.84 -8.20 27.12
N ILE A 168 -8.03 -9.15 26.62
CA ILE A 168 -7.29 -9.01 25.36
C ILE A 168 -8.24 -8.94 24.16
N ASN A 169 -9.32 -9.74 24.16
CA ASN A 169 -10.30 -9.74 23.07
C ASN A 169 -11.34 -8.61 23.20
N GLY A 170 -11.40 -7.95 24.36
CA GLY A 170 -12.31 -6.84 24.63
C GLY A 170 -11.77 -5.45 24.23
N ALA A 171 -12.49 -4.41 24.67
CA ALA A 171 -12.17 -3.02 24.33
C ALA A 171 -10.78 -2.59 24.83
N GLY A 172 -10.36 -3.04 26.02
CA GLY A 172 -9.04 -2.74 26.58
C GLY A 172 -7.89 -3.30 25.74
N GLY A 173 -8.03 -4.53 25.22
CA GLY A 173 -7.06 -5.10 24.31
C GLY A 173 -7.02 -4.42 22.95
N ALA A 174 -8.19 -4.02 22.41
CA ALA A 174 -8.25 -3.23 21.18
C ALA A 174 -7.52 -1.88 21.36
N GLU A 175 -7.71 -1.23 22.51
CA GLU A 175 -7.03 0.01 22.86
C GLU A 175 -5.51 -0.17 23.01
N ALA A 176 -5.06 -1.23 23.70
CA ALA A 176 -3.64 -1.51 23.86
C ALA A 176 -2.95 -1.77 22.52
N LEU A 177 -3.59 -2.52 21.61
CA LEU A 177 -3.05 -2.79 20.27
C LEU A 177 -3.08 -1.56 19.37
N ASP A 178 -4.13 -0.74 19.42
CA ASP A 178 -4.20 0.55 18.72
C ASP A 178 -3.09 1.51 19.19
N ALA A 179 -2.85 1.57 20.51
CA ALA A 179 -1.76 2.34 21.09
C ALA A 179 -0.40 1.81 20.65
N MET A 180 -0.18 0.49 20.69
CA MET A 180 1.06 -0.15 20.24
C MET A 180 1.37 0.19 18.77
N GLY A 181 0.38 0.04 17.88
CA GLY A 181 0.54 0.41 16.46
C GLY A 181 0.79 1.92 16.27
N THR A 182 0.08 2.77 17.00
CA THR A 182 0.25 4.23 16.92
C THR A 182 1.66 4.67 17.34
N LEU A 183 2.18 4.07 18.42
CA LEU A 183 3.53 4.36 18.92
C LEU A 183 4.59 3.84 17.94
N ALA A 184 4.39 2.65 17.35
CA ALA A 184 5.29 2.09 16.36
C ALA A 184 5.35 2.95 15.08
N GLU A 185 4.22 3.42 14.55
CA GLU A 185 4.21 4.34 13.38
C GLU A 185 4.92 5.65 13.68
N ARG A 186 4.67 6.24 14.86
CA ARG A 186 5.34 7.47 15.27
C ARG A 186 6.84 7.28 15.39
N LEU A 187 7.29 6.14 15.93
CA LEU A 187 8.69 5.79 15.99
C LEU A 187 9.30 5.60 14.59
N ALA A 188 8.59 4.94 13.67
CA ALA A 188 9.00 4.80 12.29
C ALA A 188 9.13 6.17 11.59
N ASP A 189 8.17 7.07 11.79
CA ASP A 189 8.21 8.43 11.23
C ASP A 189 9.38 9.24 11.79
N ARG A 190 9.65 9.12 13.09
CA ARG A 190 10.83 9.76 13.71
C ARG A 190 12.13 9.19 13.12
N ALA A 191 12.21 7.87 12.93
CA ALA A 191 13.36 7.23 12.32
C ALA A 191 13.56 7.66 10.85
N SER A 192 12.49 7.79 10.06
CA SER A 192 12.56 8.30 8.68
C SER A 192 13.04 9.75 8.59
N ARG A 193 12.70 10.59 9.57
CA ARG A 193 13.13 12.01 9.60
C ARG A 193 14.58 12.19 10.03
N VAL A 194 15.13 11.21 10.72
CA VAL A 194 16.53 11.20 11.11
C VAL A 194 17.35 10.74 9.91
N GLN A 195 17.78 11.70 9.10
CA GLN A 195 18.60 11.43 7.91
C GLN A 195 19.96 10.86 8.32
N ALA A 196 20.44 9.82 7.61
CA ALA A 196 21.86 9.51 7.62
C ALA A 196 22.63 10.69 7.02
N ARG A 197 23.51 11.32 7.80
CA ARG A 197 24.39 12.37 7.28
C ARG A 197 25.34 11.74 6.26
N PRO A 198 25.53 12.35 5.08
CA PRO A 198 26.41 11.81 4.04
C PRO A 198 27.87 11.71 4.50
N ASP A 199 28.26 12.54 5.46
CA ASP A 199 29.61 12.56 6.02
C ASP A 199 29.66 11.67 7.27
N GLY A 200 29.99 10.38 7.07
CA GLY A 200 30.21 9.39 8.13
C GLY A 200 31.38 9.69 9.09
N VAL A 201 31.77 10.96 9.21
CA VAL A 201 32.88 11.50 10.00
C VAL A 201 32.39 12.10 11.32
N MET A 202 31.10 12.44 11.43
CA MET A 202 30.53 13.02 12.66
C MET A 202 29.83 11.97 13.53
N PRO A 203 30.01 12.01 14.86
CA PRO A 203 29.32 11.11 15.77
C PRO A 203 27.80 11.32 15.70
N ALA A 204 27.07 10.24 15.92
CA ALA A 204 25.61 10.27 15.92
C ALA A 204 25.09 11.29 16.95
N THR A 205 24.04 12.02 16.59
CA THR A 205 23.39 12.95 17.53
C THR A 205 22.75 12.18 18.71
N ALA A 206 22.52 12.86 19.82
CA ALA A 206 21.79 12.27 20.95
C ALA A 206 20.39 11.77 20.52
N THR A 207 19.73 12.49 19.60
CA THR A 207 18.44 12.10 19.02
C THR A 207 18.55 10.85 18.15
N GLU A 208 19.57 10.73 17.30
CA GLU A 208 19.84 9.53 16.50
C GLU A 208 20.04 8.30 17.40
N THR A 209 20.85 8.46 18.45
CA THR A 209 21.12 7.39 19.42
C THR A 209 19.86 6.97 20.16
N GLN A 210 19.03 7.94 20.57
CA GLN A 210 17.76 7.67 21.23
C GLN A 210 16.78 6.92 20.29
N VAL A 211 16.63 7.36 19.04
CA VAL A 211 15.72 6.70 18.09
C VAL A 211 16.18 5.27 17.78
N ALA A 212 17.48 5.07 17.55
CA ALA A 212 18.05 3.75 17.32
C ALA A 212 17.77 2.81 18.52
N ALA A 213 18.00 3.30 19.74
CA ALA A 213 17.71 2.53 20.94
C ALA A 213 16.21 2.22 21.10
N GLN A 214 15.31 3.15 20.75
CA GLN A 214 13.87 2.90 20.81
C GLN A 214 13.41 1.86 19.79
N LEU A 215 14.03 1.81 18.59
CA LEU A 215 13.81 0.74 17.62
C LEU A 215 14.26 -0.62 18.18
N ASP A 216 15.40 -0.67 18.87
CA ASP A 216 15.86 -1.88 19.55
C ASP A 216 14.89 -2.34 20.65
N VAL A 217 14.34 -1.40 21.45
CA VAL A 217 13.30 -1.69 22.45
C VAL A 217 12.04 -2.21 21.79
N ALA A 218 11.57 -1.60 20.71
CA ALA A 218 10.40 -2.05 19.97
C ALA A 218 10.59 -3.48 19.43
N ALA A 219 11.78 -3.81 18.93
CA ALA A 219 12.12 -5.16 18.49
C ALA A 219 12.08 -6.20 19.63
N ARG A 220 12.37 -5.80 20.90
CA ARG A 220 12.20 -6.67 22.08
C ARG A 220 10.75 -7.16 22.23
N TYR A 221 9.81 -6.32 21.83
CA TYR A 221 8.37 -6.59 21.93
C TYR A 221 7.80 -7.22 20.64
N GLY A 222 8.66 -7.64 19.70
CA GLY A 222 8.26 -8.34 18.48
C GLY A 222 7.85 -7.42 17.33
N LEU A 223 7.94 -6.10 17.49
CA LEU A 223 7.60 -5.14 16.44
C LEU A 223 8.69 -5.11 15.38
N ARG A 224 8.30 -5.15 14.10
CA ARG A 224 9.24 -5.15 12.97
C ARG A 224 9.07 -3.91 12.12
N PHE A 225 10.19 -3.40 11.64
CA PHE A 225 10.25 -2.26 10.75
C PHE A 225 10.94 -2.69 9.46
N ARG A 226 10.31 -2.40 8.33
CA ARG A 226 10.94 -2.51 7.02
C ARG A 226 11.61 -1.19 6.70
N THR A 227 12.79 -1.25 6.11
CA THR A 227 13.51 -0.07 5.64
C THR A 227 13.48 -0.05 4.12
N LEU A 228 13.02 1.06 3.56
CA LEU A 228 12.92 1.30 2.12
C LEU A 228 13.87 2.44 1.76
N GLU A 229 14.74 2.21 0.79
CA GLU A 229 15.57 3.27 0.22
C GLU A 229 14.72 4.11 -0.74
N ARG A 230 14.74 5.43 -0.56
CA ARG A 230 14.02 6.39 -1.40
C ARG A 230 14.97 7.04 -2.40
N GLU A 231 14.37 7.65 -3.43
CA GLU A 231 15.11 8.52 -4.35
C GLU A 231 15.88 9.58 -3.55
N ALA A 232 17.14 9.82 -3.92
CA ALA A 232 18.13 10.62 -3.17
C ALA A 232 18.74 9.95 -1.91
N GLY A 233 18.58 8.62 -1.72
CA GLY A 233 19.28 7.86 -0.67
C GLY A 233 18.69 8.02 0.73
N ALA A 234 17.51 8.65 0.86
CA ALA A 234 16.81 8.77 2.13
C ALA A 234 16.25 7.40 2.56
N MET A 235 16.39 7.06 3.85
CA MET A 235 15.86 5.81 4.39
C MET A 235 14.47 6.02 4.98
N GLN A 236 13.50 5.26 4.52
CA GLN A 236 12.13 5.28 5.01
C GLN A 236 11.87 4.03 5.85
N PHE A 237 11.59 4.22 7.14
CA PHE A 237 11.16 3.16 8.04
C PHE A 237 9.64 3.02 7.99
N CYS A 238 9.17 1.78 7.91
CA CYS A 238 7.77 1.43 7.85
C CYS A 238 7.49 0.29 8.82
N TYR A 239 6.63 0.53 9.81
CA TYR A 239 6.18 -0.52 10.70
C TYR A 239 5.43 -1.59 9.89
N ASP A 240 5.63 -2.86 10.25
CA ASP A 240 4.97 -3.97 9.55
C ASP A 240 3.46 -4.00 9.76
N GLY A 241 2.94 -3.33 10.79
CA GLY A 241 1.53 -3.17 11.07
C GLY A 241 0.86 -4.33 11.80
N GLU A 242 1.61 -5.25 12.42
CA GLU A 242 1.03 -6.44 13.09
C GLU A 242 -0.10 -6.08 14.09
N ALA A 243 0.13 -5.12 14.98
CA ALA A 243 -0.86 -4.69 15.97
C ALA A 243 -2.12 -4.14 15.28
N PHE A 244 -1.96 -3.35 14.22
CA PHE A 244 -3.08 -2.83 13.44
C PHE A 244 -3.85 -3.90 12.68
N ARG A 245 -3.20 -4.94 12.16
CA ARG A 245 -3.90 -6.08 11.56
C ARG A 245 -4.79 -6.79 12.58
N ARG A 246 -4.32 -6.92 13.83
CA ARG A 246 -5.13 -7.46 14.93
C ARG A 246 -6.31 -6.54 15.26
N VAL A 247 -6.10 -5.23 15.40
CA VAL A 247 -7.17 -4.24 15.63
C VAL A 247 -8.27 -4.34 14.56
N LEU A 248 -7.89 -4.44 13.27
CA LEU A 248 -8.85 -4.58 12.18
C LEU A 248 -9.68 -5.87 12.25
N ALA A 249 -9.12 -6.95 12.81
CA ALA A 249 -9.80 -8.23 12.98
C ALA A 249 -10.68 -8.28 14.24
N MET A 250 -10.52 -7.34 15.18
CA MET A 250 -11.25 -7.35 16.45
C MET A 250 -12.66 -6.76 16.31
N PRO A 251 -13.71 -7.49 16.73
CA PRO A 251 -15.06 -6.94 16.80
C PRO A 251 -15.18 -5.81 17.83
N ALA A 252 -14.45 -5.92 18.94
CA ALA A 252 -14.48 -4.94 20.04
C ALA A 252 -13.75 -3.62 19.72
N ALA A 253 -13.03 -3.53 18.59
CA ALA A 253 -12.33 -2.32 18.20
C ALA A 253 -13.31 -1.27 17.66
N GLN A 254 -13.16 -0.04 18.14
CA GLN A 254 -13.94 1.12 17.68
C GLN A 254 -13.62 1.44 16.22
N GLN A 255 -14.57 2.04 15.49
CA GLN A 255 -14.34 2.39 14.08
C GLN A 255 -13.20 3.39 13.90
N GLU A 256 -12.98 4.31 14.83
CA GLU A 256 -11.83 5.22 14.76
C GLU A 256 -10.49 4.48 14.86
N GLN A 257 -10.41 3.44 15.71
CA GLN A 257 -9.23 2.58 15.83
C GLN A 257 -9.02 1.80 14.52
N LYS A 258 -10.10 1.28 13.93
CA LYS A 258 -10.04 0.59 12.62
C LYS A 258 -9.63 1.53 11.49
N ALA A 259 -10.16 2.75 11.45
CA ALA A 259 -9.80 3.76 10.47
C ALA A 259 -8.31 4.13 10.57
N ARG A 260 -7.81 4.39 11.79
CA ARG A 260 -6.39 4.65 12.05
C ARG A 260 -5.51 3.48 11.60
N ALA A 261 -5.90 2.25 11.96
CA ALA A 261 -5.20 1.03 11.58
C ALA A 261 -5.13 0.85 10.06
N ALA A 262 -6.25 1.03 9.36
CA ALA A 262 -6.31 0.92 7.91
C ALA A 262 -5.45 2.00 7.22
N LEU A 263 -5.48 3.23 7.70
CA LEU A 263 -4.68 4.33 7.15
C LEU A 263 -3.17 4.10 7.34
N ALA A 264 -2.75 3.62 8.51
CA ALA A 264 -1.36 3.27 8.79
C ALA A 264 -0.87 2.13 7.89
N LEU A 265 -1.65 1.04 7.80
CA LEU A 265 -1.32 -0.12 6.98
C LEU A 265 -1.22 0.18 5.47
N THR A 266 -1.93 1.21 5.00
CA THR A 266 -2.04 1.53 3.56
C THR A 266 -1.27 2.78 3.14
N ARG A 267 -0.29 3.18 3.96
CA ARG A 267 0.67 4.27 3.69
C ARG A 267 1.32 4.16 2.30
N VAL A 268 1.44 5.30 1.63
CA VAL A 268 1.88 5.37 0.22
C VAL A 268 3.40 5.45 0.14
N ASP A 269 3.97 6.18 1.09
CA ASP A 269 5.36 6.20 1.47
C ASP A 269 5.83 4.92 2.18
N CYS A 270 5.00 3.87 2.24
CA CYS A 270 5.43 2.52 2.62
C CYS A 270 5.27 1.50 1.49
N VAL A 271 5.00 1.98 0.27
CA VAL A 271 5.10 1.18 -0.95
C VAL A 271 6.58 1.12 -1.36
N ASP A 272 7.03 -0.09 -1.71
CA ASP A 272 8.36 -0.35 -2.24
C ASP A 272 8.53 0.37 -3.60
N PRO A 273 9.47 1.31 -3.74
CA PRO A 273 9.70 2.01 -5.01
C PRO A 273 10.24 1.09 -6.12
N ALA A 274 10.87 -0.04 -5.77
CA ALA A 274 11.38 -1.01 -6.73
C ALA A 274 10.35 -2.08 -7.13
N ALA A 275 9.12 -2.01 -6.61
CA ALA A 275 8.09 -2.98 -6.92
C ALA A 275 7.76 -3.04 -8.42
N THR A 276 7.78 -4.25 -8.98
CA THR A 276 7.33 -4.48 -10.36
C THR A 276 5.83 -4.20 -10.52
N PRO A 277 5.32 -3.91 -11.73
CA PRO A 277 3.90 -3.63 -11.92
C PRO A 277 2.93 -4.70 -11.37
N PRO A 278 3.17 -6.02 -11.52
CA PRO A 278 2.31 -7.05 -10.92
C PRO A 278 2.33 -7.04 -9.38
N GLN A 279 3.50 -6.86 -8.76
CA GLN A 279 3.62 -6.73 -7.31
C GLN A 279 2.89 -5.49 -6.80
N ARG A 280 2.99 -4.38 -7.55
CA ARG A 280 2.27 -3.15 -7.24
C ARG A 280 0.76 -3.32 -7.33
N GLU A 281 0.25 -4.02 -8.35
CA GLU A 281 -1.18 -4.32 -8.46
C GLU A 281 -1.68 -5.16 -7.28
N GLN A 282 -0.96 -6.21 -6.91
CA GLN A 282 -1.32 -7.07 -5.77
C GLN A 282 -1.33 -6.27 -4.46
N TRP A 283 -0.33 -5.41 -4.25
CA TRP A 283 -0.25 -4.58 -3.07
C TRP A 283 -1.37 -3.53 -3.01
N ASP A 284 -1.65 -2.84 -4.11
CA ASP A 284 -2.74 -1.86 -4.14
C ASP A 284 -4.12 -2.51 -4.02
N GLN A 285 -4.29 -3.73 -4.52
CA GLN A 285 -5.50 -4.51 -4.26
C GLN A 285 -5.64 -4.83 -2.77
N TRP A 286 -4.56 -5.29 -2.12
CA TRP A 286 -4.58 -5.53 -0.68
C TRP A 286 -4.88 -4.25 0.12
N ARG A 287 -4.33 -3.09 -0.30
CA ARG A 287 -4.63 -1.80 0.33
C ARG A 287 -6.11 -1.44 0.20
N ALA A 288 -6.71 -1.65 -0.96
CA ALA A 288 -8.13 -1.45 -1.16
C ALA A 288 -8.96 -2.34 -0.21
N ASP A 289 -8.62 -3.63 -0.14
CA ASP A 289 -9.30 -4.60 0.73
C ASP A 289 -9.16 -4.24 2.22
N VAL A 290 -8.03 -3.66 2.64
CA VAL A 290 -7.82 -3.17 4.02
C VAL A 290 -8.70 -1.96 4.32
N LEU A 291 -8.81 -1.01 3.38
CA LEU A 291 -9.64 0.19 3.56
C LEU A 291 -11.12 -0.15 3.62
N ASP A 292 -11.55 -1.16 2.86
CA ASP A 292 -12.94 -1.63 2.82
C ASP A 292 -13.39 -2.31 4.15
N LYS A 293 -12.45 -2.62 5.06
CA LYS A 293 -12.78 -3.12 6.42
C LYS A 293 -13.29 -2.04 7.37
N VAL A 294 -13.15 -0.76 7.02
CA VAL A 294 -13.65 0.35 7.83
C VAL A 294 -15.10 0.61 7.47
N ASP A 295 -16.00 0.55 8.46
CA ASP A 295 -17.41 0.87 8.20
C ASP A 295 -17.61 2.39 8.13
N LEU A 296 -17.58 2.92 6.90
CA LEU A 296 -17.78 4.35 6.64
C LEU A 296 -19.21 4.83 6.85
N ARG A 297 -20.17 3.93 7.06
CA ARG A 297 -21.58 4.27 7.31
C ARG A 297 -21.90 4.36 8.79
N ASP A 298 -21.01 3.87 9.66
CA ASP A 298 -21.18 3.95 11.10
C ASP A 298 -21.25 5.42 11.55
N PRO A 299 -22.36 5.85 12.20
CA PRO A 299 -22.50 7.21 12.68
C PRO A 299 -21.50 7.56 13.80
N ALA A 300 -20.92 6.56 14.49
CA ALA A 300 -19.89 6.79 15.51
C ALA A 300 -18.52 7.15 14.91
N LEU A 301 -18.33 6.96 13.59
CA LEU A 301 -17.08 7.35 12.93
C LEU A 301 -17.11 8.83 12.57
N ALA A 302 -16.28 9.63 13.25
CA ALA A 302 -16.18 11.07 13.00
C ALA A 302 -15.88 11.38 11.53
N THR A 303 -16.42 12.49 11.02
CA THR A 303 -16.33 12.87 9.60
C THR A 303 -14.90 13.02 9.09
N HIS A 304 -13.99 13.58 9.89
CA HIS A 304 -12.58 13.71 9.50
C HIS A 304 -11.91 12.34 9.27
N TRP A 305 -12.23 11.31 10.07
CA TRP A 305 -11.75 9.95 9.81
C TRP A 305 -12.34 9.37 8.53
N ARG A 306 -13.64 9.57 8.28
CA ARG A 306 -14.30 9.16 7.02
C ARG A 306 -13.61 9.79 5.81
N ASN A 307 -13.38 11.11 5.87
CA ASN A 307 -12.69 11.85 4.82
C ASN A 307 -11.29 11.29 4.55
N ARG A 308 -10.49 11.01 5.59
CA ARG A 308 -9.14 10.43 5.44
C ARG A 308 -9.14 9.08 4.74
N VAL A 309 -10.06 8.19 5.11
CA VAL A 309 -10.20 6.88 4.46
C VAL A 309 -10.66 7.04 3.00
N LEU A 310 -11.61 7.93 2.72
CA LEU A 310 -12.09 8.20 1.36
C LEU A 310 -11.01 8.78 0.44
N MET A 311 -10.19 9.72 0.94
CA MET A 311 -9.03 10.26 0.22
C MET A 311 -8.03 9.14 -0.13
N ARG A 312 -7.76 8.24 0.83
CA ARG A 312 -6.89 7.09 0.63
C ARG A 312 -7.47 6.10 -0.39
N GLN A 313 -8.77 5.79 -0.29
CA GLN A 313 -9.48 4.92 -1.23
C GLN A 313 -9.42 5.48 -2.65
N SER A 314 -9.71 6.78 -2.82
CA SER A 314 -9.59 7.46 -4.11
C SER A 314 -8.20 7.25 -4.73
N GLY A 315 -7.13 7.55 -3.98
CA GLY A 315 -5.77 7.38 -4.48
C GLY A 315 -5.39 5.93 -4.84
N VAL A 316 -5.80 4.95 -4.03
CA VAL A 316 -5.53 3.52 -4.28
C VAL A 316 -6.27 3.03 -5.52
N TRP A 317 -7.57 3.34 -5.63
CA TRP A 317 -8.39 2.92 -6.76
C TRP A 317 -7.97 3.58 -8.08
N SER A 318 -7.48 4.83 -8.06
CA SER A 318 -6.86 5.46 -9.22
C SER A 318 -5.60 4.73 -9.68
N SER A 319 -4.73 4.33 -8.75
CA SER A 319 -3.50 3.58 -9.07
C SER A 319 -3.83 2.20 -9.67
N LEU A 320 -4.82 1.49 -9.11
CA LEU A 320 -5.33 0.23 -9.67
C LEU A 320 -5.92 0.43 -11.07
N ALA A 321 -6.67 1.51 -11.31
CA ALA A 321 -7.22 1.81 -12.63
C ALA A 321 -6.11 1.96 -13.67
N PHE A 322 -5.03 2.67 -13.33
CA PHE A 322 -3.86 2.85 -14.19
C PHE A 322 -3.18 1.51 -14.51
N ILE A 323 -2.84 0.73 -13.48
CA ILE A 323 -2.11 -0.54 -13.67
C ILE A 323 -2.92 -1.53 -14.51
N ARG A 324 -4.24 -1.62 -14.25
CA ARG A 324 -5.14 -2.49 -15.02
C ARG A 324 -5.27 -2.06 -16.48
N ALA A 325 -5.35 -0.75 -16.74
CA ALA A 325 -5.36 -0.23 -18.11
C ALA A 325 -4.05 -0.55 -18.85
N ARG A 326 -2.90 -0.41 -18.17
CA ARG A 326 -1.58 -0.76 -18.74
C ARG A 326 -1.49 -2.24 -19.08
N ARG A 327 -1.97 -3.11 -18.19
CA ARG A 327 -2.01 -4.56 -18.42
C ARG A 327 -2.92 -4.93 -19.61
N ALA A 328 -4.10 -4.31 -19.70
CA ALA A 328 -5.04 -4.52 -20.80
C ALA A 328 -4.39 -4.19 -22.16
N GLY A 329 -3.70 -3.05 -22.25
CA GLY A 329 -2.96 -2.64 -23.46
C GLY A 329 -1.85 -3.62 -23.85
N ALA A 330 -1.07 -4.11 -22.88
CA ALA A 330 0.02 -5.07 -23.14
C ALA A 330 -0.50 -6.44 -23.64
N GLN A 331 -1.62 -6.93 -23.11
CA GLN A 331 -2.26 -8.18 -23.58
C GLN A 331 -2.81 -8.06 -25.00
N GLY A 332 -3.21 -6.86 -25.43
CA GLY A 332 -3.60 -6.59 -26.82
C GLY A 332 -2.44 -6.74 -27.81
N VAL A 333 -1.21 -6.36 -27.43
CA VAL A 333 0.00 -6.47 -28.29
C VAL A 333 0.40 -7.92 -28.52
N GLY A 334 0.49 -8.73 -27.45
CA GLY A 334 1.03 -10.09 -27.52
C GLY A 334 0.24 -11.04 -28.43
N ARG A 335 -0.98 -10.65 -28.79
CA ARG A 335 -1.86 -11.41 -29.67
C ARG A 335 -1.76 -10.99 -31.14
N ALA A 336 -1.48 -9.72 -31.41
CA ALA A 336 -1.26 -9.22 -32.77
C ALA A 336 0.03 -9.79 -33.38
N THR A 337 1.05 -10.04 -32.56
CA THR A 337 2.31 -10.66 -33.00
C THR A 337 2.20 -12.16 -33.28
N SER A 338 1.25 -12.88 -32.67
CA SER A 338 1.00 -14.31 -32.97
C SER A 338 0.13 -14.55 -34.21
N ALA A 339 -0.44 -13.50 -34.81
CA ALA A 339 -1.38 -13.62 -35.94
C ALA A 339 -0.75 -13.35 -37.33
N ILE A 340 0.58 -13.30 -37.44
CA ILE A 340 1.25 -13.21 -38.75
C ILE A 340 1.34 -14.64 -39.33
N PRO A 341 0.62 -14.98 -40.43
CA PRO A 341 0.82 -16.25 -41.09
C PRO A 341 2.13 -16.15 -41.89
N THR A 342 3.15 -16.86 -41.46
CA THR A 342 4.39 -17.03 -42.24
C THR A 342 4.10 -17.98 -43.41
N SER A 343 3.63 -17.45 -44.53
CA SER A 343 3.67 -18.18 -45.80
C SER A 343 5.12 -18.21 -46.29
N ASN A 344 5.85 -19.26 -45.93
CA ASN A 344 7.18 -19.54 -46.46
C ASN A 344 7.08 -20.61 -47.56
N PRO A 345 7.36 -20.30 -48.84
CA PRO A 345 7.58 -21.32 -49.85
C PRO A 345 9.07 -21.65 -49.89
N ASN A 346 9.46 -22.79 -49.32
CA ASN A 346 10.79 -23.36 -49.52
C ASN A 346 10.79 -24.27 -50.76
N PRO A 347 11.90 -24.34 -51.53
CA PRO A 347 12.61 -25.62 -51.63
C PRO A 347 14.13 -25.39 -51.65
N ASN A 348 14.96 -26.13 -50.91
CA ASN A 348 15.41 -27.51 -51.20
C ASN A 348 16.49 -27.91 -50.13
N PRO A 349 17.20 -29.06 -50.17
CA PRO A 349 17.02 -30.15 -49.21
C PRO A 349 18.28 -30.58 -48.43
N ASN A 350 18.06 -31.49 -47.46
CA ASN A 350 18.99 -32.52 -46.94
C ASN A 350 19.86 -32.16 -45.69
N PRO A 351 20.39 -33.15 -44.92
CA PRO A 351 19.65 -33.94 -43.92
C PRO A 351 20.34 -34.08 -42.53
N ASN A 352 19.53 -34.16 -41.45
CA ASN A 352 19.65 -34.97 -40.19
C ASN A 352 20.97 -34.95 -39.33
N PRO A 353 20.99 -35.39 -38.04
CA PRO A 353 19.94 -35.67 -37.05
C PRO A 353 20.07 -34.95 -35.68
N ASN A 354 18.94 -34.99 -34.97
CA ASN A 354 18.57 -34.71 -33.56
C ASN A 354 19.42 -35.48 -32.49
N PRO A 355 19.12 -35.49 -31.15
CA PRO A 355 18.38 -34.56 -30.25
C PRO A 355 19.15 -34.21 -28.94
N THR A 356 18.59 -33.34 -28.08
CA THR A 356 18.10 -33.68 -26.70
C THR A 356 17.41 -32.46 -26.03
N ALA A 357 16.11 -32.60 -25.77
CA ALA A 357 15.25 -31.75 -24.93
C ALA A 357 15.45 -32.09 -23.43
N THR A 358 15.03 -31.33 -22.41
CA THR A 358 13.67 -31.09 -21.86
C THR A 358 13.93 -30.41 -20.48
N ALA A 359 13.12 -29.58 -19.80
CA ALA A 359 11.69 -29.67 -19.55
C ALA A 359 11.08 -28.37 -18.97
N THR A 360 9.78 -28.19 -19.20
CA THR A 360 8.91 -27.18 -18.57
C THR A 360 7.73 -27.93 -17.93
N ALA A 361 7.38 -27.59 -16.68
CA ALA A 361 6.22 -28.13 -15.98
C ALA A 361 5.02 -27.18 -16.14
N THR A 362 3.83 -27.74 -16.39
CA THR A 362 2.55 -27.02 -16.42
C THR A 362 1.60 -27.67 -15.42
N ALA A 363 1.02 -26.87 -14.52
CA ALA A 363 -0.04 -27.29 -13.61
C ALA A 363 -1.40 -26.82 -14.16
N THR A 364 -2.35 -27.75 -14.23
CA THR A 364 -3.73 -27.54 -14.71
C THR A 364 -4.67 -27.48 -13.51
N VAL A 365 -5.62 -26.52 -13.50
CA VAL A 365 -6.75 -26.47 -12.56
C VAL A 365 -8.04 -26.75 -13.33
N ASN A 366 -8.77 -27.77 -12.91
CA ASN A 366 -10.06 -28.18 -13.46
C ASN A 366 -11.23 -27.45 -12.77
N LEU A 367 -12.26 -27.09 -13.54
CA LEU A 367 -13.61 -26.74 -13.07
C LEU A 367 -14.62 -27.65 -13.79
N PRO A 368 -15.70 -28.12 -13.12
CA PRO A 368 -16.63 -29.08 -13.72
C PRO A 368 -17.70 -28.38 -14.58
N ALA A 369 -17.95 -28.92 -15.77
CA ALA A 369 -19.02 -28.47 -16.67
C ALA A 369 -20.29 -29.31 -16.48
N ALA A 370 -21.43 -28.64 -16.32
CA ALA A 370 -22.76 -29.23 -16.33
C ALA A 370 -23.15 -29.69 -17.75
N ALA A 371 -23.74 -30.88 -17.85
CA ALA A 371 -24.14 -31.52 -19.09
C ALA A 371 -25.40 -30.89 -19.69
N ALA A 372 -25.33 -30.51 -20.97
CA ALA A 372 -26.49 -30.30 -21.82
C ALA A 372 -26.24 -30.93 -23.20
N ALA A 373 -27.16 -31.80 -23.60
CA ALA A 373 -27.10 -32.63 -24.80
C ALA A 373 -27.20 -31.80 -26.09
N THR A 374 -26.40 -32.16 -27.09
CA THR A 374 -26.43 -31.64 -28.47
C THR A 374 -27.09 -32.65 -29.41
N PRO A 375 -27.83 -32.21 -30.46
CA PRO A 375 -27.90 -32.93 -31.71
C PRO A 375 -26.85 -32.42 -32.70
N ARG A 376 -26.34 -33.36 -33.50
CA ARG A 376 -25.21 -33.24 -34.43
C ARG A 376 -25.55 -32.43 -35.68
N GLY A 377 -24.60 -31.59 -36.12
CA GLY A 377 -24.44 -31.20 -37.53
C GLY A 377 -24.11 -29.73 -37.76
N ALA A 378 -22.81 -29.37 -37.84
CA ALA A 378 -22.25 -28.21 -38.56
C ALA A 378 -20.70 -28.20 -38.43
N PRO A 379 -19.95 -27.63 -39.39
CA PRO A 379 -18.52 -27.91 -39.57
C PRO A 379 -17.62 -27.20 -38.56
N ALA A 380 -16.39 -27.71 -38.45
CA ALA A 380 -15.34 -27.26 -37.54
C ALA A 380 -15.03 -25.76 -37.67
N LEU A 381 -15.16 -25.03 -36.55
CA LEU A 381 -14.70 -23.65 -36.38
C LEU A 381 -13.24 -23.64 -35.90
N PRO A 382 -12.34 -22.84 -36.48
CA PRO A 382 -11.19 -22.32 -35.77
C PRO A 382 -11.61 -20.98 -35.13
N ALA A 383 -12.03 -20.96 -33.86
CA ALA A 383 -12.43 -19.71 -33.20
C ALA A 383 -12.31 -19.65 -31.67
N LEU A 384 -11.78 -20.68 -30.99
CA LEU A 384 -11.74 -20.65 -29.52
C LEU A 384 -10.62 -19.75 -28.96
N GLU A 385 -9.41 -19.78 -29.54
CA GLU A 385 -8.31 -18.94 -29.06
C GLU A 385 -8.58 -17.45 -29.31
N ALA A 386 -9.24 -17.09 -30.42
CA ALA A 386 -9.65 -15.72 -30.78
C ALA A 386 -10.79 -15.16 -29.89
N ALA A 387 -11.68 -16.02 -29.38
CA ALA A 387 -12.71 -15.62 -28.44
C ALA A 387 -12.16 -15.41 -27.01
N GLN A 388 -11.26 -16.28 -26.54
CA GLN A 388 -10.72 -16.23 -25.18
C GLN A 388 -9.94 -14.93 -24.92
N GLY A 389 -9.01 -14.55 -25.79
CA GLY A 389 -8.27 -13.30 -25.61
C GLY A 389 -9.09 -12.03 -25.84
N ALA A 390 -10.21 -12.09 -26.57
CA ALA A 390 -11.11 -10.93 -26.70
C ALA A 390 -11.88 -10.76 -25.38
N ALA A 391 -12.38 -11.86 -24.82
CA ALA A 391 -13.00 -11.89 -23.51
C ALA A 391 -12.04 -11.42 -22.40
N THR A 392 -10.79 -11.90 -22.37
CA THR A 392 -9.80 -11.48 -21.37
C THR A 392 -9.45 -9.99 -21.45
N VAL A 393 -9.28 -9.43 -22.66
CA VAL A 393 -9.01 -7.99 -22.84
C VAL A 393 -10.22 -7.17 -22.40
N THR A 394 -11.44 -7.53 -22.81
CA THR A 394 -12.67 -6.84 -22.38
C THR A 394 -12.82 -6.88 -20.85
N LEU A 395 -12.64 -8.03 -20.21
CA LEU A 395 -12.68 -8.17 -18.74
C LEU A 395 -11.65 -7.28 -18.04
N SER A 396 -10.43 -7.16 -18.60
CA SER A 396 -9.38 -6.32 -18.03
C SER A 396 -9.63 -4.82 -18.18
N VAL A 397 -10.24 -4.41 -19.31
CA VAL A 397 -10.70 -3.04 -19.56
C VAL A 397 -11.83 -2.67 -18.60
N ASP A 398 -12.81 -3.57 -18.43
CA ASP A 398 -13.90 -3.38 -17.47
C ASP A 398 -13.37 -3.26 -16.03
N ALA A 399 -12.32 -4.02 -15.68
CA ALA A 399 -11.67 -3.93 -14.38
C ALA A 399 -10.96 -2.58 -14.12
N SER A 400 -10.42 -1.93 -15.17
CA SER A 400 -9.87 -0.57 -15.08
C SER A 400 -10.99 0.46 -14.90
N SER A 401 -12.07 0.36 -15.68
CA SER A 401 -13.22 1.27 -15.55
C SER A 401 -13.91 1.15 -14.20
N ALA A 402 -14.11 -0.07 -13.70
CA ALA A 402 -14.64 -0.29 -12.36
C ALA A 402 -13.75 0.33 -11.27
N ALA A 403 -12.43 0.20 -11.38
CA ALA A 403 -11.50 0.83 -10.44
C ALA A 403 -11.56 2.36 -10.50
N SER A 404 -11.58 2.95 -11.69
CA SER A 404 -11.66 4.42 -11.82
C SER A 404 -12.99 4.97 -11.30
N ARG A 405 -14.12 4.28 -11.55
CA ARG A 405 -15.41 4.64 -10.95
C ARG A 405 -15.38 4.61 -9.43
N ARG A 406 -14.83 3.55 -8.83
CA ARG A 406 -14.65 3.48 -7.36
C ARG A 406 -13.81 4.63 -6.81
N ALA A 407 -12.76 5.03 -7.53
CA ALA A 407 -11.95 6.17 -7.12
C ALA A 407 -12.76 7.48 -7.09
N LEU A 408 -13.51 7.75 -8.15
CA LEU A 408 -14.36 8.95 -8.26
C LEU A 408 -15.52 8.93 -7.27
N GLU A 409 -16.14 7.78 -7.03
CA GLU A 409 -17.20 7.59 -6.03
C GLU A 409 -16.69 7.83 -4.60
N ALA A 410 -15.50 7.33 -4.26
CA ALA A 410 -14.86 7.61 -2.98
C ALA A 410 -14.57 9.10 -2.83
N PHE A 411 -14.01 9.74 -3.86
CA PHE A 411 -13.74 11.18 -3.83
C PHE A 411 -15.01 12.03 -3.67
N ALA A 412 -16.09 11.69 -4.39
CA ALA A 412 -17.35 12.42 -4.34
C ALA A 412 -18.05 12.38 -2.97
N ARG A 413 -17.68 11.44 -2.09
CA ARG A 413 -18.20 11.30 -0.73
C ARG A 413 -17.42 12.10 0.31
N ILE A 414 -16.28 12.68 -0.06
CA ILE A 414 -15.49 13.54 0.83
C ILE A 414 -16.30 14.81 1.10
N VAL A 415 -16.28 15.29 2.35
CA VAL A 415 -16.89 16.56 2.75
C VAL A 415 -15.77 17.60 2.95
N PRO A 416 -15.50 18.49 1.97
CA PRO A 416 -14.34 19.38 2.03
C PRO A 416 -14.38 20.37 3.19
N ALA A 417 -15.57 20.78 3.65
CA ALA A 417 -15.75 21.68 4.79
C ALA A 417 -15.29 21.09 6.13
N GLU A 418 -15.10 19.77 6.19
CA GLU A 418 -14.70 19.00 7.38
C GLU A 418 -13.24 18.52 7.28
N LEU A 419 -12.43 19.15 6.43
CA LEU A 419 -11.00 18.88 6.31
C LEU A 419 -10.22 19.88 7.16
N SER A 420 -9.21 19.38 7.89
CA SER A 420 -8.23 20.26 8.53
C SER A 420 -7.15 20.71 7.54
N GLU A 421 -6.34 21.69 7.93
CA GLU A 421 -5.15 22.09 7.15
C GLU A 421 -4.19 20.91 6.93
N ASP A 422 -4.05 20.02 7.92
CA ASP A 422 -3.24 18.80 7.83
C ASP A 422 -3.76 17.81 6.78
N ASP A 423 -5.06 17.84 6.47
CA ASP A 423 -5.70 16.96 5.50
C ASP A 423 -5.56 17.48 4.05
N GLN A 424 -5.27 18.78 3.89
CA GLN A 424 -5.23 19.43 2.58
C GLN A 424 -4.24 18.78 1.59
N PRO A 425 -3.01 18.38 1.98
CA PRO A 425 -2.10 17.71 1.06
C PRO A 425 -2.66 16.38 0.55
N ALA A 426 -3.32 15.61 1.41
CA ALA A 426 -3.93 14.33 1.04
C ALA A 426 -5.16 14.52 0.14
N TYR A 427 -5.95 15.57 0.38
CA TYR A 427 -7.09 15.93 -0.48
C TYR A 427 -6.62 16.30 -1.89
N ASN A 428 -5.62 17.17 -1.99
CA ASN A 428 -5.04 17.58 -3.27
C ASN A 428 -4.48 16.38 -4.03
N ASP A 429 -3.78 15.48 -3.34
CA ASP A 429 -3.24 14.27 -3.96
C ASP A 429 -4.35 13.33 -4.46
N ALA A 430 -5.43 13.14 -3.68
CA ALA A 430 -6.58 12.36 -4.08
C ALA A 430 -7.31 12.97 -5.29
N ALA A 431 -7.45 14.30 -5.34
CA ALA A 431 -8.05 15.02 -6.46
C ALA A 431 -7.21 14.86 -7.73
N MET A 432 -5.88 15.03 -7.65
CA MET A 432 -4.97 14.87 -8.80
C MET A 432 -4.97 13.44 -9.33
N ARG A 433 -4.91 12.43 -8.44
CA ARG A 433 -4.96 11.00 -8.85
C ARG A 433 -6.29 10.62 -9.48
N GLY A 434 -7.40 11.04 -8.86
CA GLY A 434 -8.75 10.85 -9.38
C GLY A 434 -8.91 11.47 -10.76
N ASN A 435 -8.48 12.72 -10.93
CA ASN A 435 -8.60 13.42 -12.21
C ASN A 435 -7.70 12.79 -13.28
N ALA A 436 -6.44 12.47 -12.95
CA ALA A 436 -5.52 11.79 -13.88
C ALA A 436 -6.13 10.53 -14.51
N MET A 437 -6.93 9.78 -13.73
CA MET A 437 -7.57 8.54 -14.20
C MET A 437 -9.06 8.65 -14.53
N ARG A 438 -9.68 9.83 -14.47
CA ARG A 438 -11.15 9.97 -14.62
C ARG A 438 -11.68 9.47 -15.96
N TRP A 439 -10.90 9.59 -17.03
CA TRP A 439 -11.31 9.14 -18.36
C TRP A 439 -11.40 7.62 -18.47
N ALA A 440 -10.67 6.89 -17.61
CA ALA A 440 -10.80 5.44 -17.53
C ALA A 440 -12.12 5.00 -16.90
N ALA A 441 -12.85 5.87 -16.19
CA ALA A 441 -14.15 5.53 -15.62
C ALA A 441 -15.23 5.31 -16.70
N LEU A 442 -15.04 5.90 -17.88
CA LEU A 442 -15.89 5.64 -19.04
C LEU A 442 -15.53 4.26 -19.62
N PRO A 443 -16.49 3.57 -20.26
CA PRO A 443 -16.17 2.39 -21.07
C PRO A 443 -15.06 2.76 -22.05
N ALA A 444 -14.14 1.82 -22.33
CA ALA A 444 -13.13 2.06 -23.35
C ALA A 444 -13.85 2.49 -24.64
N GLY A 445 -13.54 3.70 -25.09
CA GLY A 445 -14.08 4.21 -26.33
C GLY A 445 -13.70 3.27 -27.47
N PRO A 446 -14.45 3.31 -28.59
CA PRO A 446 -14.09 2.50 -29.74
C PRO A 446 -12.63 2.78 -30.15
N VAL A 447 -11.94 1.72 -30.58
CA VAL A 447 -10.55 1.77 -31.07
C VAL A 447 -10.39 2.81 -32.17
N GLU A 448 -11.46 3.04 -32.94
CA GLU A 448 -11.59 4.09 -33.93
C GLU A 448 -12.71 5.06 -33.55
N GLN A 449 -12.42 6.36 -33.61
CA GLN A 449 -13.36 7.44 -33.33
C GLN A 449 -13.45 8.39 -34.51
N THR A 450 -14.67 8.64 -34.98
CA THR A 450 -14.93 9.70 -35.96
C THR A 450 -15.07 11.05 -35.24
N LEU A 451 -14.21 12.00 -35.59
CA LEU A 451 -14.16 13.36 -35.04
C LEU A 451 -14.38 14.35 -36.19
N GLY A 452 -15.64 14.67 -36.46
CA GLY A 452 -16.00 15.46 -37.65
C GLY A 452 -15.62 14.73 -38.94
N ALA A 453 -14.78 15.35 -39.77
CA ALA A 453 -14.28 14.75 -41.02
C ALA A 453 -13.03 13.87 -40.83
N LEU A 454 -12.51 13.76 -39.60
CA LEU A 454 -11.30 13.00 -39.29
C LEU A 454 -11.69 11.68 -38.62
N SER A 455 -10.87 10.65 -38.82
CA SER A 455 -10.93 9.44 -38.00
C SER A 455 -9.64 9.28 -37.19
N LEU A 456 -9.81 8.98 -35.91
CA LEU A 456 -8.75 8.81 -34.94
C LEU A 456 -8.73 7.36 -34.46
N THR A 457 -7.63 6.67 -34.68
CA THR A 457 -7.46 5.27 -34.27
C THR A 457 -6.38 5.17 -33.21
N VAL A 458 -6.65 4.47 -32.12
CA VAL A 458 -5.67 4.18 -31.06
C VAL A 458 -5.49 2.68 -30.93
N GLN A 459 -4.28 2.21 -31.21
CA GLN A 459 -3.94 0.80 -31.21
C GLN A 459 -2.67 0.52 -30.39
N PRO A 460 -2.53 -0.68 -29.83
CA PRO A 460 -1.27 -1.10 -29.24
C PRO A 460 -0.14 -1.10 -30.29
N GLY A 461 1.04 -0.61 -29.90
CA GLY A 461 2.27 -0.61 -30.69
C GLY A 461 3.22 -1.72 -30.25
N GLN A 462 4.48 -1.38 -29.99
CA GLN A 462 5.41 -2.23 -29.26
C GLN A 462 4.88 -2.57 -27.84
N PRO A 463 5.44 -3.58 -27.15
CA PRO A 463 5.05 -3.89 -25.77
C PRO A 463 5.10 -2.65 -24.85
N GLY A 464 3.92 -2.25 -24.36
CA GLY A 464 3.77 -1.05 -23.51
C GLY A 464 3.72 0.28 -24.26
N GLU A 465 3.74 0.28 -25.59
CA GLU A 465 3.56 1.44 -26.44
C GLU A 465 2.10 1.50 -26.93
N THR A 466 1.53 2.71 -26.97
CA THR A 466 0.23 2.99 -27.57
C THR A 466 0.43 3.94 -28.76
N CYS A 467 -0.03 3.53 -29.93
CA CYS A 467 0.05 4.29 -31.16
C CYS A 467 -1.29 4.93 -31.51
N LEU A 468 -1.26 6.24 -31.76
CA LEU A 468 -2.36 7.02 -32.29
C LEU A 468 -2.12 7.28 -33.77
N THR A 469 -3.16 7.10 -34.58
CA THR A 469 -3.16 7.40 -36.02
C THR A 469 -4.36 8.29 -36.34
N LEU A 470 -4.12 9.40 -37.03
CA LEU A 470 -5.15 10.30 -37.54
C LEU A 470 -5.24 10.15 -39.05
N VAL A 471 -6.45 9.96 -39.58
CA VAL A 471 -6.71 9.88 -41.01
C VAL A 471 -7.70 10.95 -41.44
N GLY A 472 -7.53 11.44 -42.67
CA GLY A 472 -8.40 12.45 -43.27
C GLY A 472 -9.64 11.85 -43.94
N PRO A 473 -10.57 12.71 -44.40
CA PRO A 473 -11.75 12.27 -45.12
C PRO A 473 -11.36 11.55 -46.43
N GLY A 474 -11.97 10.38 -46.67
CA GLY A 474 -11.78 9.60 -47.91
C GLY A 474 -10.60 8.63 -47.90
N ALA A 475 -9.83 8.52 -46.80
CA ALA A 475 -8.80 7.50 -46.64
C ALA A 475 -9.42 6.10 -46.49
N LYS A 476 -8.96 5.12 -47.27
CA LYS A 476 -9.29 3.69 -47.13
C LYS A 476 -8.00 2.89 -46.84
N ASP A 477 -8.12 1.86 -46.02
CA ASP A 477 -7.07 0.85 -45.77
C ASP A 477 -5.69 1.42 -45.36
N GLY A 478 -5.67 2.40 -44.44
CA GLY A 478 -4.42 2.94 -43.85
C GLY A 478 -3.57 3.80 -44.80
N LYS A 479 -3.95 3.95 -46.07
CA LYS A 479 -3.35 4.89 -47.02
C LYS A 479 -3.99 6.27 -46.83
N GLY A 480 -3.18 7.28 -46.50
CA GLY A 480 -3.67 8.64 -46.19
C GLY A 480 -3.66 9.01 -44.71
N ALA A 481 -2.79 8.39 -43.90
CA ALA A 481 -2.53 8.83 -42.53
C ALA A 481 -1.95 10.26 -42.53
N LEU A 482 -2.67 11.17 -41.86
CA LEU A 482 -2.25 12.56 -41.67
C LEU A 482 -1.20 12.68 -40.57
N LEU A 483 -1.24 11.79 -39.58
CA LEU A 483 -0.34 11.75 -38.44
C LEU A 483 -0.32 10.36 -37.84
N ARG A 484 0.86 9.88 -37.44
CA ARG A 484 1.02 8.72 -36.57
C ARG A 484 1.99 9.09 -35.45
N HIS A 485 1.62 8.81 -34.21
CA HIS A 485 2.43 9.08 -33.04
C HIS A 485 2.28 7.96 -32.01
N CYS A 486 3.39 7.43 -31.53
CA CYS A 486 3.40 6.35 -30.54
C CYS A 486 4.13 6.82 -29.28
N ALA A 487 3.63 6.41 -28.11
CA ALA A 487 4.29 6.69 -26.84
C ALA A 487 4.09 5.56 -25.83
N TRP A 488 5.00 5.46 -24.87
CA TRP A 488 4.92 4.55 -23.74
C TRP A 488 4.00 5.12 -22.66
N GLY A 489 2.69 4.93 -22.84
CA GLY A 489 1.66 5.44 -21.95
C GLY A 489 0.26 4.99 -22.37
N LEU A 490 -0.74 5.36 -21.60
CA LEU A 490 -2.14 5.16 -21.95
C LEU A 490 -2.64 6.36 -22.74
N VAL A 491 -3.31 6.14 -23.87
CA VAL A 491 -4.03 7.19 -24.60
C VAL A 491 -5.52 7.03 -24.34
N MET A 492 -6.14 7.99 -23.66
CA MET A 492 -7.52 7.89 -23.19
C MET A 492 -8.49 8.35 -24.28
N THR A 493 -8.87 7.47 -25.19
CA THR A 493 -9.69 7.81 -26.37
C THR A 493 -10.99 8.55 -26.03
N ALA A 494 -11.66 8.22 -24.91
CA ALA A 494 -12.89 8.89 -24.48
C ALA A 494 -12.72 10.41 -24.20
N SER A 495 -11.48 10.87 -24.02
CA SER A 495 -11.13 12.28 -23.82
C SER A 495 -10.98 13.08 -25.12
N ALA A 496 -10.99 12.43 -26.29
CA ALA A 496 -10.71 13.11 -27.55
C ALA A 496 -11.77 14.17 -27.85
N ARG A 497 -11.35 15.41 -28.13
CA ARG A 497 -12.21 16.53 -28.50
C ARG A 497 -11.61 17.27 -29.68
N ILE A 498 -12.39 17.45 -30.74
CA ILE A 498 -12.01 18.26 -31.90
C ILE A 498 -12.60 19.67 -31.75
N ASN A 499 -11.89 20.67 -32.25
CA ASN A 499 -12.44 22.02 -32.34
C ASN A 499 -13.38 22.17 -33.55
N ARG A 500 -14.17 23.24 -33.56
CA ARG A 500 -15.18 23.49 -34.60
C ARG A 500 -14.56 23.65 -36.00
N GLU A 501 -13.37 24.23 -36.06
CA GLU A 501 -12.63 24.47 -37.30
C GLU A 501 -11.98 23.19 -37.87
N GLY A 502 -11.94 22.10 -37.10
CA GLY A 502 -11.39 20.81 -37.54
C GLY A 502 -9.86 20.81 -37.74
N ASN A 503 -9.15 21.78 -37.15
CA ASN A 503 -7.70 21.93 -37.26
C ASN A 503 -6.95 21.58 -35.96
N ALA A 504 -7.65 21.27 -34.87
CA ALA A 504 -7.04 20.84 -33.60
C ALA A 504 -7.87 19.76 -32.88
N ILE A 505 -7.19 18.77 -32.31
CA ILE A 505 -7.76 17.74 -31.42
C ILE A 505 -6.99 17.73 -30.10
N ALA A 506 -7.72 17.74 -29.00
CA ALA A 506 -7.22 17.52 -27.65
C ALA A 506 -7.46 16.06 -27.24
N ILE A 507 -6.45 15.40 -26.68
CA ILE A 507 -6.58 14.03 -26.14
C ILE A 507 -5.66 13.86 -24.92
N ALA A 508 -6.13 13.15 -23.91
CA ALA A 508 -5.37 12.88 -22.70
C ALA A 508 -4.45 11.67 -22.87
N SER A 509 -3.22 11.81 -22.36
CA SER A 509 -2.21 10.76 -22.28
C SER A 509 -1.75 10.58 -20.84
N VAL A 510 -1.62 9.34 -20.38
CA VAL A 510 -1.19 9.00 -19.01
C VAL A 510 0.08 8.14 -19.10
N PRO A 511 1.28 8.74 -19.12
CA PRO A 511 2.53 7.98 -19.21
C PRO A 511 2.88 7.25 -17.91
N SER A 512 2.47 7.77 -16.74
CA SER A 512 2.74 7.17 -15.42
C SER A 512 1.57 7.35 -14.45
N ASP A 513 1.55 6.56 -13.37
CA ASP A 513 0.50 6.62 -12.34
C ASP A 513 0.42 8.03 -11.72
N GLY A 514 -0.74 8.66 -11.83
CA GLY A 514 -1.00 10.00 -11.30
C GLY A 514 -0.48 11.15 -12.16
N TRP A 515 0.14 10.88 -13.32
CA TRP A 515 0.60 11.91 -14.25
C TRP A 515 -0.19 11.86 -15.56
N ARG A 516 -0.93 12.93 -15.88
CA ARG A 516 -1.69 13.02 -17.14
C ARG A 516 -1.32 14.26 -17.94
N GLU A 517 -0.91 14.06 -19.16
CA GLU A 517 -0.60 15.11 -20.12
C GLU A 517 -1.78 15.39 -21.04
N LEU A 518 -1.84 16.62 -21.55
CA LEU A 518 -2.74 16.98 -22.62
C LEU A 518 -1.98 17.00 -23.94
N TRP A 519 -2.32 16.08 -24.84
CA TRP A 519 -1.80 16.08 -26.19
C TRP A 519 -2.70 16.91 -27.10
N LEU A 520 -2.08 17.77 -27.90
CA LEU A 520 -2.72 18.60 -28.91
C LEU A 520 -2.24 18.16 -30.30
N LEU A 521 -3.11 17.52 -31.06
CA LEU A 521 -2.87 17.23 -32.47
C LEU A 521 -3.34 18.45 -33.26
N ARG A 522 -2.44 19.11 -33.98
CA ARG A 522 -2.71 20.38 -34.65
C ARG A 522 -2.30 20.33 -36.10
N LYS A 523 -3.11 20.91 -36.97
CA LYS A 523 -2.77 21.16 -38.37
C LYS A 523 -1.92 22.42 -38.46
N THR A 524 -0.66 22.29 -38.88
CA THR A 524 0.24 23.41 -39.20
C THR A 524 0.43 23.53 -40.72
N ALA A 525 1.20 24.54 -41.14
CA ALA A 525 1.59 24.70 -42.53
C ALA A 525 2.35 23.48 -43.09
N GLN A 526 3.04 22.71 -42.24
CA GLN A 526 3.81 21.52 -42.60
C GLN A 526 3.02 20.21 -42.48
N GLY A 527 1.73 20.28 -42.12
CA GLY A 527 0.88 19.11 -41.88
C GLY A 527 0.48 18.96 -40.42
N TRP A 528 -0.02 17.78 -40.06
CA TRP A 528 -0.47 17.51 -38.69
C TRP A 528 0.72 17.16 -37.79
N ARG A 529 0.72 17.69 -36.57
CA ARG A 529 1.73 17.38 -35.54
C ARG A 529 1.11 17.17 -34.17
N VAL A 530 1.76 16.38 -33.31
CA VAL A 530 1.45 16.31 -31.88
C VAL A 530 2.27 17.36 -31.14
N SER A 531 1.66 18.03 -30.17
CA SER A 531 2.31 18.83 -29.13
C SER A 531 1.87 18.31 -27.77
N VAL A 532 2.79 18.24 -26.81
CA VAL A 532 2.52 17.73 -25.46
C VAL A 532 2.51 18.90 -24.48
N LEU A 533 1.42 19.04 -23.73
CA LEU A 533 1.31 19.98 -22.62
C LEU A 533 1.37 19.19 -21.30
N PRO A 534 2.51 19.21 -20.58
CA PRO A 534 2.66 18.47 -19.32
C PRO A 534 2.03 19.22 -18.13
N PRO A 535 1.61 18.55 -17.05
CA PRO A 535 1.11 19.20 -15.83
C PRO A 535 2.03 20.30 -15.29
N ALA A 536 3.34 20.04 -15.29
CA ALA A 536 4.40 20.97 -14.91
C ALA A 536 5.66 20.74 -15.78
N PRO A 537 6.60 21.70 -15.84
CA PRO A 537 7.84 21.56 -16.60
C PRO A 537 8.84 20.55 -16.02
N ALA A 538 8.75 20.28 -14.71
CA ALA A 538 9.62 19.35 -14.00
C ALA A 538 9.24 17.87 -14.23
N GLN A 539 10.12 16.95 -13.84
CA GLN A 539 9.98 15.50 -14.03
C GLN A 539 8.60 14.95 -13.61
N PRO A 540 8.13 13.86 -14.23
CA PRO A 540 6.83 13.27 -13.93
C PRO A 540 6.68 12.97 -12.43
N GLY A 541 5.69 13.60 -11.80
CA GLY A 541 5.31 13.41 -10.42
C GLY A 541 3.80 13.15 -10.32
N LEU A 542 3.13 13.86 -9.44
CA LEU A 542 1.67 13.86 -9.37
C LEU A 542 1.11 15.12 -10.04
N GLY A 543 0.23 14.96 -11.02
CA GLY A 543 -0.40 16.09 -11.70
C GLY A 543 -1.14 15.74 -12.98
N TYR A 544 -1.97 16.67 -13.45
CA TYR A 544 -2.63 16.57 -14.74
C TYR A 544 -2.65 17.93 -15.47
N ALA A 545 -2.56 17.87 -16.79
CA ALA A 545 -3.05 18.90 -17.70
C ALA A 545 -4.33 18.40 -18.37
N GLU A 546 -5.31 19.27 -18.51
CA GLU A 546 -6.66 18.90 -18.96
C GLU A 546 -7.23 19.90 -19.95
N PHE A 547 -7.88 19.40 -20.99
CA PHE A 547 -8.70 20.20 -21.88
C PHE A 547 -9.94 20.74 -21.15
N ALA A 548 -10.09 22.06 -21.13
CA ALA A 548 -11.20 22.75 -20.49
C ALA A 548 -12.15 23.44 -21.48
N GLY A 549 -11.79 23.58 -22.76
CA GLY A 549 -12.64 24.22 -23.78
C GLY A 549 -11.86 24.75 -24.97
N TRP A 550 -12.58 25.03 -26.06
CA TRP A 550 -12.03 25.70 -27.25
C TRP A 550 -12.49 27.15 -27.30
N VAL A 551 -11.58 28.08 -27.55
CA VAL A 551 -11.99 29.46 -27.86
C VAL A 551 -12.38 29.53 -29.34
N PRO A 552 -13.51 30.17 -29.69
CA PRO A 552 -13.91 30.36 -31.08
C PRO A 552 -12.81 31.00 -31.93
N GLY A 553 -12.64 30.52 -33.17
CA GLY A 553 -11.62 31.00 -34.11
C GLY A 553 -10.48 30.00 -34.33
N GLY A 554 -10.46 28.88 -33.60
CA GLY A 554 -9.58 27.74 -33.88
C GLY A 554 -8.09 28.00 -33.60
N ARG A 555 -7.79 28.99 -32.74
CA ARG A 555 -6.43 29.43 -32.43
C ARG A 555 -6.03 29.27 -30.97
N GLU A 556 -6.97 29.04 -30.06
CA GLU A 556 -6.66 28.99 -28.63
C GLU A 556 -7.45 27.89 -27.94
N VAL A 557 -6.87 27.36 -26.87
CA VAL A 557 -7.43 26.29 -26.05
C VAL A 557 -7.40 26.70 -24.57
N LEU A 558 -8.42 26.31 -23.84
CA LEU A 558 -8.49 26.44 -22.39
C LEU A 558 -7.93 25.18 -21.75
N VAL A 559 -6.99 25.35 -20.81
CA VAL A 559 -6.30 24.26 -20.13
C VAL A 559 -6.41 24.44 -18.61
N ALA A 560 -6.79 23.40 -17.90
CA ALA A 560 -6.66 23.33 -16.45
C ALA A 560 -5.45 22.47 -16.08
N ARG A 561 -4.59 22.96 -15.19
CA ARG A 561 -3.43 22.23 -14.67
C ARG A 561 -3.45 22.17 -13.16
N GLU A 562 -3.13 20.99 -12.66
CA GLU A 562 -2.75 20.81 -11.27
C GLU A 562 -1.53 19.90 -11.20
N ALA A 563 -0.57 20.25 -10.36
CA ALA A 563 0.61 19.43 -10.16
C ALA A 563 1.26 19.68 -8.80
N ARG A 564 2.03 18.69 -8.33
CA ARG A 564 3.12 18.93 -7.39
C ARG A 564 4.36 19.36 -8.17
N ALA A 565 4.77 20.61 -8.02
CA ALA A 565 6.01 21.15 -8.55
C ALA A 565 6.88 21.63 -7.38
N GLU A 566 8.13 21.19 -7.31
CA GLU A 566 9.08 21.58 -6.25
C GLU A 566 8.52 21.35 -4.82
N GLY A 567 7.77 20.25 -4.64
CA GLY A 567 7.14 19.90 -3.36
C GLY A 567 5.88 20.71 -3.02
N ARG A 568 5.48 21.68 -3.86
CA ARG A 568 4.30 22.52 -3.64
C ARG A 568 3.17 22.14 -4.59
N TYR A 569 1.94 22.20 -4.08
CA TYR A 569 0.75 22.10 -4.90
C TYR A 569 0.56 23.39 -5.69
N ARG A 570 0.33 23.28 -6.99
CA ARG A 570 -0.01 24.40 -7.88
C ARG A 570 -1.22 24.04 -8.70
N ARG A 571 -2.19 24.95 -8.75
CA ARG A 571 -3.35 24.91 -9.64
C ARG A 571 -3.36 26.14 -10.52
N SER A 572 -3.60 25.95 -11.82
CA SER A 572 -3.75 27.04 -12.77
C SER A 572 -4.78 26.72 -13.85
N PHE A 573 -5.47 27.77 -14.27
CA PHE A 573 -6.35 27.80 -15.44
C PHE A 573 -5.71 28.72 -16.47
N GLU A 574 -5.60 28.25 -17.71
CA GLU A 574 -4.74 28.85 -18.73
C GLU A 574 -5.49 28.98 -20.07
N GLN A 575 -5.31 30.11 -20.74
CA GLN A 575 -5.66 30.31 -22.14
C GLN A 575 -4.36 30.19 -22.95
N VAL A 576 -4.26 29.15 -23.76
CA VAL A 576 -3.03 28.77 -24.47
C VAL A 576 -3.22 28.97 -25.97
N ASP A 577 -2.27 29.63 -26.62
CA ASP A 577 -2.22 29.78 -28.07
C ASP A 577 -1.88 28.44 -28.72
N LEU A 578 -2.66 28.03 -29.72
CA LEU A 578 -2.46 26.75 -30.36
C LEU A 578 -1.23 26.73 -31.24
N ASP A 579 -0.78 27.84 -31.83
CA ASP A 579 0.37 27.85 -32.72
C ASP A 579 1.68 27.83 -31.94
N SER A 580 1.86 28.78 -31.01
CA SER A 580 3.08 28.95 -30.20
C SER A 580 3.11 28.12 -28.93
N LEU A 581 1.97 27.63 -28.45
CA LEU A 581 1.79 26.95 -27.15
C LEU A 581 2.09 27.84 -25.94
N GLU A 582 2.18 29.15 -26.15
CA GLU A 582 2.35 30.12 -25.05
C GLU A 582 1.05 30.31 -24.28
N THR A 583 1.17 30.37 -22.96
CA THR A 583 0.09 30.80 -22.08
C THR A 583 -0.14 32.30 -22.23
N LYS A 584 -1.24 32.68 -22.89
CA LYS A 584 -1.63 34.10 -23.09
C LYS A 584 -2.19 34.71 -21.82
N ARG A 585 -2.94 33.94 -21.04
CA ARG A 585 -3.53 34.35 -19.75
C ARG A 585 -3.54 33.17 -18.78
N GLN A 586 -3.36 33.45 -17.50
CA GLN A 586 -3.38 32.44 -16.43
C GLN A 586 -4.05 33.00 -15.17
N ALA A 587 -4.75 32.16 -14.43
CA ALA A 587 -5.29 32.48 -13.12
C ALA A 587 -5.35 31.24 -12.21
N GLY A 588 -5.40 31.43 -10.89
CA GLY A 588 -5.59 30.34 -9.92
C GLY A 588 -7.04 29.86 -9.78
N ASP A 589 -7.99 30.63 -10.30
CA ASP A 589 -9.42 30.35 -10.34
C ASP A 589 -9.96 30.59 -11.76
N ALA A 590 -10.72 29.64 -12.29
CA ALA A 590 -11.36 29.72 -13.59
C ALA A 590 -12.36 30.90 -13.67
N ALA A 591 -12.94 31.32 -12.54
CA ALA A 591 -13.85 32.46 -12.48
C ALA A 591 -13.19 33.79 -12.92
N MET A 592 -11.89 33.93 -12.69
CA MET A 592 -11.14 35.14 -13.01
C MET A 592 -10.82 35.29 -14.51
N LEU A 593 -11.01 34.24 -15.32
CA LEU A 593 -10.74 34.27 -16.76
C LEU A 593 -12.05 34.36 -17.54
N GLY A 594 -12.29 35.51 -18.17
CA GLY A 594 -13.47 35.71 -19.01
C GLY A 594 -13.60 34.69 -20.16
N ALA A 595 -12.50 34.10 -20.63
CA ALA A 595 -12.54 33.02 -21.61
C ALA A 595 -13.13 31.72 -21.04
N PHE A 596 -12.79 31.36 -19.79
CA PHE A 596 -13.39 30.22 -19.10
C PHE A 596 -14.88 30.44 -18.86
N GLN A 597 -15.30 31.66 -18.49
CA GLN A 597 -16.71 31.97 -18.28
C GLN A 597 -17.57 31.80 -19.55
N ARG A 598 -17.00 32.01 -20.73
CA ARG A 598 -17.73 31.97 -22.01
C ARG A 598 -17.60 30.64 -22.74
N TRP A 599 -16.43 30.02 -22.70
CA TRP A 599 -16.04 28.97 -23.65
C TRP A 599 -15.56 27.68 -22.98
N GLN A 600 -15.78 27.52 -21.68
CA GLN A 600 -15.54 26.23 -21.03
C GLN A 600 -16.48 25.15 -21.58
N ALA A 601 -15.92 23.96 -21.83
CA ALA A 601 -16.67 22.80 -22.27
C ALA A 601 -17.62 22.32 -21.16
N ALA A 602 -18.87 22.02 -21.51
CA ALA A 602 -19.89 21.62 -20.53
C ALA A 602 -19.52 20.29 -19.84
N GLU A 603 -18.96 19.35 -20.59
CA GLU A 603 -18.48 18.07 -20.07
C GLU A 603 -17.29 18.23 -19.13
N TRP A 604 -16.43 19.22 -19.38
CA TRP A 604 -15.33 19.54 -18.47
C TRP A 604 -15.88 20.11 -17.16
N LYS A 605 -16.78 21.11 -17.25
CA LYS A 605 -17.43 21.72 -16.08
C LYS A 605 -18.13 20.69 -15.18
N GLY A 606 -18.82 19.73 -15.79
CA GLY A 606 -19.60 18.73 -15.06
C GLY A 606 -18.75 17.64 -14.38
N ALA A 607 -17.59 17.29 -14.97
CA ALA A 607 -16.83 16.10 -14.59
C ALA A 607 -15.43 16.38 -14.01
N THR A 608 -14.88 17.60 -14.14
CA THR A 608 -13.56 17.91 -13.61
C THR A 608 -13.54 17.95 -12.09
N LEU A 609 -12.44 17.49 -11.50
CA LEU A 609 -12.18 17.65 -10.07
C LEU A 609 -11.51 19.00 -9.75
N SER A 610 -11.06 19.77 -10.75
CA SER A 610 -10.39 21.07 -10.51
C SER A 610 -11.31 22.15 -9.92
N LEU A 611 -12.62 21.97 -10.09
CA LEU A 611 -13.66 22.89 -9.64
C LEU A 611 -14.34 22.42 -8.35
N ARG A 612 -13.84 21.34 -7.72
CA ARG A 612 -14.44 20.69 -6.55
C ARG A 612 -13.77 21.10 -5.25
#